data_AF-A0A7Z9QQW2-F1
#
_entry.id   AF-A0A7Z9QQW2-F1
#
_cell.length_a   1.000
_cell.length_b   1.000
_cell.length_c   1.000
_cell.angle_alpha   90.00
_cell.angle_beta   90.00
_cell.angle_gamma   90.00
#
_symmetry.space_group_name_H-M   'P 1'
#
loop_
_entity.id
_entity.type
_entity.pdbx_description
1 polymer ?
#
loop_
_entity_poly.entity_id
_entity_poly.type
_entity_poly.pdbx_seq_one_letter_code
_entity_poly.pdbx_strand_id
1 'polypeptide(L)'
;MTEFSFMSIGDSVMERTAGFCFWDEKENRAEFNEISNGEEGCVSYTGYCLDVTATTMTWLVTGWTEKGFLRQTKMKDTFTKTGIDRTVEHLKGEKSPKVIVEWKKLNVEKSKPDHPDQPGN
;
A
#
# COMPACT_ATOMS: atom_id res chain seq x y z
N MET A 1 -14.79 12.51 8.61
CA MET A 1 -14.26 11.52 7.66
C MET A 1 -13.20 12.25 6.86
N THR A 2 -11.92 11.99 7.13
CA THR A 2 -10.84 12.70 6.44
C THR A 2 -10.52 11.85 5.21
N GLU A 3 -10.92 12.33 4.04
CA GLU A 3 -10.50 11.73 2.77
C GLU A 3 -8.98 11.89 2.67
N PHE A 4 -8.27 10.76 2.61
CA PHE A 4 -6.84 10.76 2.39
C PHE A 4 -6.57 10.17 1.01
N SER A 5 -6.14 11.02 0.08
CA SER A 5 -5.59 10.64 -1.21
C SER A 5 -4.07 10.48 -1.08
N PHE A 6 -3.55 9.37 -1.59
CA PHE A 6 -2.12 9.09 -1.63
C PHE A 6 -1.76 8.58 -3.02
N MET A 7 -0.61 9.01 -3.54
CA MET A 7 -0.06 8.53 -4.79
C MET A 7 1.38 8.08 -4.55
N SER A 8 1.70 6.88 -5.01
CA SER A 8 3.07 6.40 -5.11
C SER A 8 3.65 6.92 -6.42
N ILE A 9 4.70 7.74 -6.33
CA ILE A 9 5.52 8.09 -7.49
C ILE A 9 6.70 7.12 -7.49
N GLY A 10 6.53 5.98 -8.15
CA GLY A 10 7.59 5.02 -8.42
C GLY A 10 7.97 5.07 -9.90
N ASP A 11 9.22 4.75 -10.22
CA ASP A 11 9.74 4.64 -11.59
C ASP A 11 9.25 3.36 -12.31
N SER A 12 8.12 2.79 -11.88
CA SER A 12 7.59 1.51 -12.35
C SER A 12 6.38 1.68 -13.26
N VAL A 13 6.12 0.68 -14.08
CA VAL A 13 4.94 0.54 -14.95
C VAL A 13 3.66 0.90 -14.18
N MET A 14 2.75 1.66 -14.78
CA MET A 14 1.46 2.02 -14.17
C MET A 14 0.77 0.77 -13.59
N GLU A 15 0.61 0.74 -12.28
CA GLU A 15 -0.12 -0.31 -11.60
C GLU A 15 -1.55 0.14 -11.31
N ARG A 16 -2.50 -0.79 -11.42
CA ARG A 16 -3.89 -0.57 -11.03
C ARG A 16 -4.18 -1.42 -9.81
N THR A 17 -4.36 -0.76 -8.67
CA THR A 17 -4.67 -1.40 -7.40
C THR A 17 -6.07 -1.01 -6.95
N ALA A 18 -6.82 -1.98 -6.45
CA ALA A 18 -8.10 -1.77 -5.78
C ALA A 18 -8.15 -2.63 -4.51
N GLY A 19 -8.67 -2.07 -3.43
CA GLY A 19 -8.79 -2.80 -2.17
C GLY A 19 -9.58 -2.04 -1.13
N PHE A 20 -9.67 -2.65 0.04
CA PHE A 20 -10.37 -2.08 1.19
C PHE A 20 -9.69 -2.52 2.49
N CYS A 21 -9.71 -1.62 3.47
CA CYS A 21 -9.32 -1.90 4.84
C CYS A 21 -10.57 -2.07 5.71
N PHE A 22 -10.51 -2.94 6.69
CA PHE A 22 -11.59 -3.21 7.63
C PHE A 22 -11.04 -3.58 9.00
N TRP A 23 -11.90 -3.53 10.01
CA TRP A 23 -11.60 -3.99 11.36
C TRP A 23 -12.11 -5.42 11.53
N ASP A 24 -11.25 -6.36 11.92
CA ASP A 24 -11.63 -7.71 12.31
C ASP A 24 -11.86 -7.76 13.82
N GLU A 25 -13.13 -7.90 14.23
CA GLU A 25 -13.54 -8.01 15.63
C GLU A 25 -13.05 -9.30 16.31
N LYS A 26 -12.91 -10.39 15.55
CA LYS A 26 -12.49 -11.68 16.11
C LYS A 26 -11.02 -11.65 16.48
N GLU A 27 -10.20 -11.07 15.59
CA GLU A 27 -8.75 -10.97 15.78
C GLU A 27 -8.33 -9.64 16.46
N ASN A 28 -9.31 -8.75 16.71
CA ASN A 28 -9.14 -7.43 17.35
C ASN A 28 -8.04 -6.59 16.69
N ARG A 29 -8.06 -6.50 15.36
CA ARG A 29 -7.03 -5.79 14.57
C ARG A 29 -7.56 -5.28 13.23
N ALA A 30 -6.84 -4.31 12.66
CA ALA A 30 -7.09 -3.85 11.30
C ALA A 30 -6.54 -4.85 10.27
N GLU A 31 -7.30 -5.08 9.20
CA GLU A 31 -6.93 -5.93 8.08
C GLU A 31 -7.22 -5.22 6.75
N PHE A 32 -6.60 -5.69 5.66
CA PHE A 32 -6.88 -5.22 4.31
C PHE A 32 -6.79 -6.35 3.29
N ASN A 33 -7.54 -6.17 2.21
CA ASN A 33 -7.43 -6.96 1.00
C ASN A 33 -7.26 -6.03 -0.20
N GLU A 34 -6.29 -6.31 -1.05
CA GLU A 34 -5.98 -5.56 -2.26
C GLU A 34 -5.76 -6.51 -3.44
N ILE A 35 -6.18 -6.10 -4.62
CA ILE A 35 -5.77 -6.69 -5.89
C ILE A 35 -4.96 -5.63 -6.63
N SER A 36 -3.76 -6.00 -7.06
CA SER A 36 -2.87 -5.15 -7.84
C SER A 36 -2.57 -5.80 -9.19
N ASN A 37 -2.76 -5.06 -10.28
CA ASN A 37 -2.37 -5.48 -11.62
C ASN A 37 -1.16 -4.66 -12.05
N GLY A 38 -0.05 -5.34 -12.32
CA GLY A 38 1.22 -4.71 -12.70
C GLY A 38 2.15 -5.68 -13.45
N GLU A 39 3.46 -5.43 -13.38
CA GLU A 39 4.49 -6.22 -14.06
C GLU A 39 4.48 -7.70 -13.63
N GLU A 40 4.10 -7.95 -12.37
CA GLU A 40 4.00 -9.29 -11.79
C GLU A 40 2.67 -9.99 -12.11
N GLY A 41 1.85 -9.40 -13.00
CA GLY A 41 0.50 -9.85 -13.31
C GLY A 41 -0.53 -9.38 -12.28
N CYS A 42 -1.59 -10.18 -12.11
CA CYS A 42 -2.61 -9.95 -11.09
C CYS A 42 -2.18 -10.59 -9.77
N VAL A 43 -1.89 -9.75 -8.78
CA VAL A 43 -1.47 -10.17 -7.44
C VAL A 43 -2.53 -9.77 -6.42
N SER A 44 -2.99 -10.74 -5.63
CA SER A 44 -3.83 -10.49 -4.47
C SER A 44 -2.96 -10.32 -3.23
N TYR A 45 -3.09 -9.19 -2.55
CA TYR A 45 -2.51 -8.94 -1.26
C TYR A 45 -3.56 -9.03 -0.17
N THR A 46 -3.18 -9.68 0.92
CA THR A 46 -3.91 -9.66 2.18
C THR A 46 -2.94 -9.15 3.23
N GLY A 47 -3.40 -8.36 4.17
CA GLY A 47 -2.53 -7.95 5.27
C GLY A 47 -3.29 -7.62 6.51
N TYR A 48 -2.60 -7.72 7.64
CA TYR A 48 -3.14 -7.38 8.94
C TYR A 48 -2.12 -6.62 9.77
N CYS A 49 -2.64 -5.77 10.66
CA CYS A 49 -1.83 -4.93 11.50
C CYS A 49 -1.26 -5.76 12.66
N LEU A 50 0.06 -5.72 12.80
CA LEU A 50 0.81 -6.36 13.88
C LEU A 50 0.95 -5.44 15.10
N ASP A 51 1.12 -4.14 14.86
CA ASP A 51 1.41 -3.16 15.90
C ASP A 51 1.03 -1.75 15.43
N VAL A 52 0.45 -0.98 16.35
CA VAL A 52 0.07 0.43 16.12
C VAL A 52 0.64 1.27 17.25
N THR A 53 1.39 2.30 16.88
CA THR A 53 1.81 3.36 17.80
C THR A 53 1.16 4.68 17.39
N ALA A 54 1.43 5.75 18.14
CA ALA A 54 0.95 7.09 17.80
C ALA A 54 1.39 7.56 16.40
N THR A 55 2.48 7.01 15.86
CA THR A 55 3.06 7.46 14.58
C THR A 55 3.41 6.33 13.62
N THR A 56 3.15 5.07 13.97
CA THR A 56 3.50 3.94 13.09
C THR A 56 2.41 2.89 13.02
N MET A 57 2.25 2.28 11.86
CA MET A 57 1.50 1.04 11.66
C MET A 57 2.40 0.00 11.03
N THR A 58 2.50 -1.16 11.68
CA THR A 58 3.25 -2.30 11.17
C THR A 58 2.29 -3.36 10.66
N TRP A 59 2.47 -3.82 9.44
CA TRP A 59 1.64 -4.79 8.75
C TRP A 59 2.43 -6.05 8.44
N LEU A 60 1.77 -7.20 8.55
CA LEU A 60 2.20 -8.39 7.83
C LEU A 60 1.40 -8.47 6.53
N VAL A 61 2.07 -8.52 5.39
CA VAL A 61 1.46 -8.52 4.08
C VAL A 61 1.82 -9.79 3.34
N THR A 62 0.82 -10.49 2.82
CA THR A 62 0.98 -11.73 2.07
C THR A 62 0.40 -11.56 0.67
N GLY A 63 1.22 -11.82 -0.35
CA GLY A 63 0.86 -11.77 -1.76
C GLY A 63 0.61 -13.16 -2.33
N TRP A 64 -0.36 -13.24 -3.23
CA TRP A 64 -0.80 -14.45 -3.92
C TRP A 64 -0.97 -14.18 -5.41
N THR A 65 -0.59 -15.15 -6.24
CA THR A 65 -0.93 -15.20 -7.66
C THR A 65 -1.89 -16.36 -7.92
N GLU A 66 -2.33 -16.53 -9.16
CA GLU A 66 -3.04 -17.74 -9.59
C GLU A 66 -2.27 -19.04 -9.30
N LYS A 67 -0.93 -18.97 -9.21
CA LYS A 67 -0.06 -20.11 -8.91
C LYS A 67 0.08 -20.39 -7.42
N GLY A 68 -0.58 -19.59 -6.57
CA GLY A 68 -0.52 -19.70 -5.13
C GLY A 68 0.37 -18.64 -4.49
N PHE A 69 0.98 -18.99 -3.36
CA PHE A 69 1.76 -18.08 -2.53
C PHE A 69 2.90 -17.45 -3.34
N LEU A 70 2.96 -16.11 -3.33
CA LEU A 70 4.03 -15.35 -3.97
C LEU A 70 5.09 -14.96 -2.96
N ARG A 71 4.68 -14.23 -1.91
CA ARG A 71 5.59 -13.66 -0.92
C ARG A 71 4.91 -13.21 0.34
N GLN A 72 5.72 -13.04 1.38
CA GLN A 72 5.33 -12.38 2.61
C GLN A 72 6.35 -11.30 2.94
N THR A 73 5.84 -10.11 3.29
CA THR A 73 6.65 -8.96 3.69
C THR A 73 6.10 -8.37 4.98
N LYS A 74 6.99 -7.74 5.74
CA LYS A 74 6.62 -6.88 6.86
C LYS A 74 6.76 -5.44 6.40
N MET A 75 5.67 -4.70 6.48
CA MET A 75 5.61 -3.31 6.03
C MET A 75 5.43 -2.42 7.25
N LYS A 76 6.26 -1.40 7.39
CA LYS A 76 6.11 -0.40 8.45
C LYS A 76 5.86 0.96 7.82
N ASP A 77 4.68 1.49 8.07
CA ASP A 77 4.27 2.83 7.71
C ASP A 77 4.55 3.76 8.89
N THR A 78 5.28 4.84 8.64
CA THR A 78 5.56 5.90 9.62
C THR A 78 4.89 7.17 9.15
N PHE A 79 3.93 7.66 9.92
CA PHE A 79 3.21 8.89 9.64
C PHE A 79 4.11 10.09 9.96
N THR A 80 4.45 10.86 8.95
CA THR A 80 5.25 12.08 9.08
C THR A 80 4.36 13.31 8.83
N LYS A 81 4.93 14.50 9.03
CA LYS A 81 4.21 15.76 8.73
C LYS A 81 3.88 15.91 7.24
N THR A 82 4.64 15.25 6.36
CA THR A 82 4.58 15.41 4.91
C THR A 82 3.94 14.23 4.19
N GLY A 83 3.73 13.10 4.87
CA GLY A 83 3.14 11.91 4.26
C GLY A 83 3.38 10.64 5.07
N ILE A 84 3.66 9.55 4.36
CA ILE A 84 3.93 8.24 4.94
C ILE A 84 5.29 7.75 4.43
N ASP A 85 6.21 7.50 5.35
CA ASP A 85 7.45 6.81 5.06
C ASP A 85 7.21 5.31 5.26
N ARG A 86 7.42 4.52 4.19
CA ARG A 86 7.19 3.08 4.20
C ARG A 86 8.51 2.33 4.11
N THR A 87 8.75 1.43 5.06
CA THR A 87 9.81 0.43 4.94
C THR A 87 9.22 -0.95 4.72
N VAL A 88 9.87 -1.76 3.89
CA VAL A 88 9.44 -3.12 3.57
C VAL A 88 10.59 -4.09 3.84
N GLU A 89 10.36 -5.01 4.77
CA GLU A 89 11.24 -6.12 5.06
C GLU A 89 10.68 -7.37 4.35
N HIS A 90 11.50 -8.00 3.52
CA HIS A 90 11.14 -9.27 2.89
C HIS A 90 11.31 -10.42 3.89
N LEU A 91 10.28 -11.23 4.09
CA LEU A 91 10.32 -12.37 5.02
C LEU A 91 10.46 -13.70 4.30
N LYS A 92 9.60 -13.96 3.30
CA LYS A 92 9.51 -15.26 2.61
C LYS A 92 9.04 -15.11 1.16
N GLY A 93 9.34 -16.11 0.33
CA GLY A 93 8.90 -16.21 -1.06
C GLY A 93 9.76 -15.41 -2.03
N GLU A 94 9.17 -14.93 -3.10
CA GLU A 94 9.88 -14.15 -4.11
C GLU A 94 10.09 -12.70 -3.63
N LYS A 95 11.24 -12.10 -3.95
CA LYS A 95 11.47 -10.68 -3.66
C LYS A 95 10.67 -9.82 -4.63
N SER A 96 10.08 -8.74 -4.10
CA SER A 96 9.44 -7.74 -4.92
C SER A 96 10.47 -7.03 -5.79
N PRO A 97 10.25 -6.89 -7.12
CA PRO A 97 11.09 -6.07 -7.97
C PRO A 97 10.94 -4.57 -7.63
N LYS A 98 9.85 -4.20 -6.95
CA LYS A 98 9.55 -2.81 -6.58
C LYS A 98 10.45 -2.32 -5.46
N VAL A 99 11.11 -1.19 -5.71
CA VAL A 99 11.68 -0.31 -4.68
C VAL A 99 10.62 0.76 -4.40
N ILE A 100 9.98 0.72 -3.23
CA ILE A 100 9.04 1.77 -2.83
C ILE A 100 9.85 2.97 -2.38
N VAL A 101 9.77 4.10 -3.10
CA VAL A 101 10.66 5.25 -2.87
C VAL A 101 10.05 6.31 -1.96
N GLU A 102 8.75 6.63 -2.01
CA GLU A 102 8.12 7.59 -1.09
C GLU A 102 6.60 7.65 -1.34
N TRP A 103 5.76 7.79 -0.30
CA TRP A 103 4.35 8.15 -0.45
C TRP A 103 4.13 9.60 -0.03
N LYS A 104 3.97 10.48 -1.03
CA LYS A 104 3.73 11.91 -0.80
C LYS A 104 2.24 12.16 -0.63
N LYS A 105 1.89 13.01 0.34
CA LYS A 105 0.54 13.54 0.45
C LYS A 105 0.22 14.36 -0.80
N LEU A 106 -0.86 14.03 -1.49
CA LEU A 106 -1.39 14.88 -2.55
C LEU A 106 -2.15 16.05 -1.92
N ASN A 107 -1.76 17.27 -2.30
CA ASN A 107 -2.36 18.58 -1.99
C ASN A 107 -2.75 18.89 -0.53
N VAL A 108 -2.11 19.94 0.02
CA VAL A 108 -2.45 20.57 1.31
C VAL A 108 -3.58 21.62 1.16
N GLU A 109 -3.98 21.95 -0.08
CA GLU A 109 -5.00 22.95 -0.40
C GLU A 109 -6.28 22.30 -0.91
N LYS A 110 -7.42 22.62 -0.29
CA LYS A 110 -8.76 22.00 -0.44
C LYS A 110 -9.41 22.05 -1.85
N SER A 111 -8.69 22.44 -2.89
CA SER A 111 -9.32 22.83 -4.17
C SER A 111 -8.56 22.38 -5.43
N LYS A 112 -7.59 21.47 -5.32
CA LYS A 112 -6.93 20.88 -6.48
C LYS A 112 -7.25 19.39 -6.61
N PRO A 113 -7.51 18.88 -7.83
CA PRO A 113 -7.71 17.46 -8.06
C PRO A 113 -6.54 16.65 -7.52
N ASP A 114 -6.85 15.49 -6.93
CA ASP A 114 -5.87 14.53 -6.40
C ASP A 114 -5.13 13.74 -7.49
N HIS A 115 -5.39 14.05 -8.75
CA HIS A 115 -4.84 13.36 -9.90
C HIS A 115 -4.10 14.38 -10.78
N PRO A 116 -2.92 14.04 -11.32
CA PRO A 116 -2.31 14.84 -12.36
C PRO A 116 -3.28 14.98 -13.54
N ASP A 117 -3.27 16.13 -14.20
CA ASP A 117 -4.01 16.33 -15.43
C ASP A 117 -3.64 15.19 -16.40
N GLN A 118 -4.65 14.41 -16.83
CA GLN A 118 -4.41 13.45 -17.90
C GLN A 118 -3.92 14.25 -19.11
N PRO A 119 -2.77 13.88 -19.74
CA PRO A 119 -2.42 14.48 -21.01
C PRO A 119 -3.58 14.19 -21.97
N GLY A 120 -4.12 15.27 -22.55
CA GLY A 120 -5.39 15.26 -23.27
C GLY A 120 -5.47 14.20 -24.37
N ASN A 121 -6.68 13.65 -24.53
CA ASN A 121 -7.10 12.89 -25.71
C ASN A 121 -6.93 13.69 -26.99
#